data_AF-A0A1D2MSK6-F1
#
_entry.id   AF-A0A1D2MSK6-F1
#
_cell.length_a   1.000
_cell.length_b   1.000
_cell.length_c   1.000
_cell.angle_alpha   90.00
_cell.angle_beta   90.00
_cell.angle_gamma   90.00
#
_symmetry.space_group_name_H-M   'P 1'
#
loop_
_entity.id
_entity.type
_entity.pdbx_description
1 polymer ?
#
loop_
_entity_poly.entity_id
_entity_poly.type
_entity_poly.pdbx_seq_one_letter_code
_entity_poly.pdbx_strand_id
1 'polypeptide(L)'
;MFNHYGEGDRILTNEPCLNCTCHNSMLMCYLRVCPFTKPIGQDCTIEKKPDQCCPVISCPEEDVRIHTDQKKLLVPVSLVTPSAPSSTTQATTSLAPIEDSTDLALLERGCEMNGKYFSDGAQVDGDPSKPCELCYCIRNRTACVMQECILHVEGCEPIFQPGVCC
;
A
#
# COMPACT_ATOMS: atom_id res chain seq x y z
N MET A 1 24.56 27.61 -13.59
CA MET A 1 25.18 27.40 -12.26
C MET A 1 24.86 25.96 -11.88
N PHE A 2 25.86 25.09 -11.74
CA PHE A 2 25.62 23.72 -11.28
C PHE A 2 25.68 23.69 -9.75
N ASN A 3 24.72 23.04 -9.11
CA ASN A 3 24.75 22.82 -7.67
C ASN A 3 25.66 21.64 -7.38
N HIS A 4 26.62 21.84 -6.48
CA HIS A 4 27.49 20.77 -5.97
C HIS A 4 26.89 20.24 -4.68
N TYR A 5 26.78 18.91 -4.56
CA TYR A 5 26.26 18.22 -3.39
C TYR A 5 27.38 17.38 -2.76
N GLY A 6 27.63 17.60 -1.48
CA GLY A 6 28.55 16.82 -0.67
C GLY A 6 27.98 15.45 -0.26
N GLU A 7 28.83 14.61 0.30
CA GLU A 7 28.45 13.29 0.80
C GLU A 7 27.35 13.39 1.87
N GLY A 8 26.25 12.66 1.69
CA GLY A 8 25.08 12.68 2.57
C GLY A 8 24.09 13.81 2.31
N ASP A 9 24.41 14.75 1.41
CA ASP A 9 23.51 15.87 1.12
C ASP A 9 22.20 15.40 0.51
N ARG A 10 21.09 15.95 1.01
CA ARG A 10 19.76 15.72 0.44
C ARG A 10 19.57 16.54 -0.81
N ILE A 11 19.18 15.86 -1.88
CA ILE A 11 18.93 16.47 -3.18
C ILE A 11 17.43 16.65 -3.33
N LEU A 12 17.01 17.91 -3.46
CA LEU A 12 15.60 18.25 -3.72
C LEU A 12 15.25 17.87 -5.16
N THR A 13 14.13 17.19 -5.32
CA THR A 13 13.60 16.81 -6.64
C THR A 13 12.18 17.33 -6.78
N ASN A 14 11.68 17.39 -8.02
CA ASN A 14 10.29 17.73 -8.28
C ASN A 14 9.32 16.59 -7.91
N GLU A 15 9.84 15.40 -7.58
CA GLU A 15 9.04 14.24 -7.20
C GLU A 15 9.01 14.12 -5.67
N PRO A 16 7.89 14.45 -5.01
CA PRO A 16 7.82 14.50 -3.55
C PRO A 16 7.99 13.12 -2.89
N CYS A 17 7.77 12.03 -3.63
CA CYS A 17 8.00 10.68 -3.13
C CYS A 17 9.45 10.21 -3.21
N LEU A 18 10.31 10.89 -3.98
CA LEU A 18 11.71 10.55 -4.02
C LEU A 18 12.45 11.18 -2.86
N ASN A 19 13.21 10.37 -2.14
CA ASN A 19 14.24 10.87 -1.26
C ASN A 19 15.60 10.53 -1.86
N CYS A 20 16.30 11.58 -2.29
CA CYS A 20 17.58 11.45 -2.94
C CYS A 20 18.68 12.01 -2.05
N THR A 21 19.79 11.31 -2.00
CA THR A 21 21.02 11.73 -1.32
C THR A 21 22.20 11.55 -2.24
N CYS A 22 23.18 12.45 -2.16
CA CYS A 22 24.50 12.21 -2.74
C CYS A 22 25.23 11.21 -1.84
N HIS A 23 25.67 10.09 -2.39
CA HIS A 23 26.45 9.09 -1.66
C HIS A 23 27.51 8.49 -2.55
N ASN A 24 28.78 8.51 -2.12
CA ASN A 24 29.97 8.16 -2.87
C ASN A 24 30.02 8.79 -4.27
N SER A 25 29.75 10.10 -4.37
CA SER A 25 29.64 10.82 -5.65
C SER A 25 28.55 10.31 -6.61
N MET A 26 27.58 9.54 -6.09
CA MET A 26 26.46 9.00 -6.85
C MET A 26 25.12 9.50 -6.30
N LEU A 27 24.17 9.73 -7.19
CA LEU A 27 22.79 10.05 -6.83
C LEU A 27 22.07 8.77 -6.39
N MET A 28 21.76 8.67 -5.10
CA MET A 28 21.02 7.54 -4.53
C MET A 28 19.62 8.00 -4.17
N CYS A 29 18.62 7.54 -4.92
CA CYS A 29 17.22 7.85 -4.69
C CYS A 29 16.44 6.61 -4.27
N TYR A 30 15.52 6.79 -3.33
CA TYR A 30 14.53 5.79 -2.99
C TYR A 30 13.14 6.38 -3.08
N LEU A 31 12.22 5.57 -3.62
CA LEU A 31 10.81 5.91 -3.71
C LEU A 31 10.13 5.56 -2.39
N ARG A 32 9.49 6.54 -1.77
CA ARG A 32 8.59 6.32 -0.64
C ARG A 32 7.24 5.89 -1.20
N VAL A 33 6.76 4.74 -0.74
CA VAL A 33 5.44 4.23 -1.07
C VAL A 33 4.48 4.58 0.06
N CYS A 34 3.26 4.98 -0.29
CA CYS A 34 2.26 5.35 0.70
C CYS A 34 1.73 4.12 1.43
N PRO A 35 1.69 4.13 2.78
CA PRO A 35 1.42 2.94 3.58
C PRO A 35 -0.06 2.53 3.61
N PHE A 36 -0.96 3.30 3.00
CA PHE A 36 -2.39 3.15 3.24
C PHE A 36 -3.06 2.13 2.31
N THR A 37 -3.91 1.30 2.91
CA THR A 37 -4.87 0.43 2.22
C THR A 37 -6.26 0.70 2.80
N LYS A 38 -7.22 1.00 1.94
CA LYS A 38 -8.62 1.28 2.27
C LYS A 38 -9.32 -0.04 2.64
N PRO A 39 -10.02 -0.12 3.79
CA PRO A 39 -10.87 -1.26 4.09
C PRO A 39 -11.96 -1.39 3.03
N ILE A 40 -12.27 -2.63 2.65
CA ILE A 40 -13.34 -2.93 1.70
C ILE A 40 -14.66 -2.33 2.21
N GLY A 41 -15.35 -1.57 1.36
CA GLY A 41 -16.70 -1.05 1.63
C GLY A 41 -16.78 0.23 2.45
N GLN A 42 -15.66 0.86 2.83
CA GLN A 42 -15.68 2.16 3.51
C GLN A 42 -15.67 3.32 2.52
N ASP A 43 -16.51 4.34 2.74
CA ASP A 43 -16.52 5.55 1.91
C ASP A 43 -15.52 6.59 2.42
N CYS A 44 -14.23 6.37 2.12
CA CYS A 44 -13.17 7.32 2.46
C CYS A 44 -13.04 8.45 1.42
N THR A 45 -12.74 9.65 1.89
CA THR A 45 -12.33 10.80 1.08
C THR A 45 -10.80 10.81 0.94
N ILE A 46 -10.30 10.98 -0.29
CA ILE A 46 -8.86 11.00 -0.60
C ILE A 46 -8.52 12.36 -1.21
N GLU A 47 -7.54 13.07 -0.63
CA GLU A 47 -7.08 14.38 -1.12
C GLU A 47 -5.55 14.36 -1.32
N LYS A 48 -5.09 14.56 -2.56
CA LYS A 48 -3.66 14.66 -2.91
C LYS A 48 -3.29 16.12 -3.18
N LYS A 49 -2.25 16.62 -2.51
CA LYS A 49 -1.65 17.94 -2.77
C LYS A 49 -0.36 17.79 -3.59
N PRO A 50 -0.02 18.76 -4.48
CA PRO A 50 1.15 18.65 -5.37
C PRO A 50 2.48 18.41 -4.64
N ASP A 51 2.69 19.06 -3.49
CA ASP A 51 3.94 18.96 -2.71
C ASP A 51 3.98 17.75 -1.76
N GLN A 52 2.95 16.92 -1.77
CA GLN A 52 2.80 15.80 -0.84
C GLN A 52 3.03 14.47 -1.58
N CYS A 53 3.91 13.63 -1.04
CA CYS A 53 4.10 12.29 -1.59
C CYS A 53 2.81 11.45 -1.48
N CYS A 54 2.15 11.49 -0.33
CA CYS A 54 0.99 10.65 -0.05
C CYS A 54 -0.28 11.48 0.10
N PRO A 55 -1.43 10.99 -0.40
CA PRO A 55 -2.69 11.67 -0.16
C PRO A 55 -3.07 11.60 1.33
N VAL A 56 -3.84 12.60 1.77
CA VAL A 56 -4.56 12.55 3.04
C VAL A 56 -5.85 11.76 2.82
N ILE A 57 -6.10 10.78 3.68
CA ILE A 57 -7.27 9.90 3.58
C ILE A 57 -8.10 10.05 4.85
N SER A 58 -9.36 10.40 4.67
CA SER A 58 -10.32 10.61 5.75
C SER A 58 -11.48 9.65 5.56
N CYS A 59 -11.53 8.58 6.36
CA CYS A 59 -12.63 7.63 6.37
C CYS A 59 -13.62 8.00 7.48
N PRO A 60 -14.94 7.90 7.24
CA PRO A 60 -15.91 7.93 8.33
C PRO A 60 -15.60 6.75 9.25
N GLU A 61 -15.51 7.02 10.55
CA GLU A 61 -15.47 5.99 11.58
C GLU A 61 -16.88 5.39 11.67
N GLU A 62 -17.25 4.58 10.68
CA GLU A 62 -18.39 3.67 10.83
C GLU A 62 -18.02 2.72 11.97
N ASP A 63 -18.86 2.64 13.01
CA ASP A 63 -18.74 1.71 14.12
C ASP A 63 -18.59 0.29 13.56
N VAL A 64 -17.35 -0.10 13.31
CA VAL A 64 -16.98 -1.48 13.14
C VAL A 64 -17.35 -2.08 14.49
N ARG A 65 -18.51 -2.75 14.52
CA ARG A 65 -18.74 -3.86 15.41
C ARG A 65 -17.65 -4.87 15.07
N ILE A 66 -16.45 -4.60 15.58
CA ILE A 66 -15.43 -5.58 15.81
C ILE A 66 -16.22 -6.62 16.58
N HIS A 67 -16.42 -7.80 16.00
CA HIS A 67 -16.68 -8.98 16.79
C HIS A 67 -15.48 -9.10 17.74
N THR A 68 -15.52 -8.37 18.85
CA THR A 68 -14.55 -8.41 19.95
C THR A 68 -14.83 -9.67 20.72
N ASP A 69 -14.50 -10.80 20.12
CA ASP A 69 -14.07 -11.98 20.84
C ASP A 69 -12.59 -12.17 20.51
N GLN A 70 -11.76 -11.38 21.17
CA GLN A 70 -10.57 -11.86 21.89
C GLN A 70 -9.74 -10.68 22.39
N LYS A 71 -9.99 -10.35 23.65
CA LYS A 71 -8.96 -10.20 24.70
C LYS A 71 -7.75 -9.33 24.32
N LYS A 72 -7.86 -8.07 24.72
CA LYS A 72 -6.80 -7.26 25.37
C LYS A 72 -5.50 -8.06 25.59
N LEU A 73 -4.52 -7.88 24.72
CA LEU A 73 -3.13 -8.11 25.06
C LEU A 73 -2.35 -6.84 24.77
N LEU A 74 -2.27 -5.99 25.79
CA LEU A 74 -1.15 -5.08 25.92
C LEU A 74 0.10 -5.95 25.97
N VAL A 75 0.94 -5.92 24.93
CA VAL A 75 2.29 -6.47 25.01
C VAL A 75 3.23 -5.29 25.23
N PRO A 76 3.88 -5.18 26.39
CA PRO A 76 4.89 -4.15 26.62
C PRO A 76 6.11 -4.45 25.74
N VAL A 77 6.55 -3.41 25.02
CA VAL A 77 7.83 -3.40 24.30
C VAL A 77 8.95 -3.51 25.33
N SER A 78 9.56 -4.68 25.43
CA SER A 78 10.85 -4.87 26.10
C SER A 78 11.93 -5.08 25.05
N LEU A 79 12.87 -4.13 25.02
CA LEU A 79 14.09 -4.16 24.25
C LEU A 79 15.01 -5.29 24.73
N VAL A 80 15.49 -6.14 23.83
CA VAL A 80 16.77 -6.86 24.02
C VAL A 80 17.42 -7.21 22.67
N THR A 81 18.72 -6.95 22.63
CA THR A 81 19.70 -6.98 21.53
C THR A 81 20.08 -8.39 21.03
N PRO A 82 20.74 -8.52 19.87
CA PRO A 82 20.97 -9.79 19.19
C PRO A 82 22.30 -10.47 19.57
N SER A 83 22.26 -11.80 19.71
CA SER A 83 23.44 -12.67 19.60
C SER A 83 23.04 -14.05 19.06
N ALA A 84 23.68 -14.45 17.97
CA ALA A 84 23.66 -15.80 17.39
C ALA A 84 24.96 -16.55 17.80
N PRO A 85 25.29 -17.76 17.29
CA PRO A 85 24.51 -18.94 16.86
C PRO A 85 24.98 -20.23 17.58
N SER A 86 24.49 -21.42 17.18
CA SER A 86 25.05 -22.82 17.28
C SER A 86 24.00 -23.83 17.77
N SER A 87 23.86 -25.12 17.40
CA SER A 87 24.17 -25.97 16.23
C SER A 87 23.74 -27.43 16.59
N THR A 88 23.21 -28.21 15.63
CA THR A 88 23.20 -29.71 15.53
C THR A 88 22.29 -30.51 16.53
N THR A 89 21.58 -31.63 16.28
CA THR A 89 21.69 -32.76 15.33
C THR A 89 20.44 -33.73 15.41
N GLN A 90 20.04 -34.36 14.28
CA GLN A 90 19.46 -35.73 14.05
C GLN A 90 18.22 -36.22 14.86
N ALA A 91 17.07 -36.66 14.31
CA ALA A 91 16.64 -37.62 13.25
C ALA A 91 16.05 -38.91 13.85
N THR A 92 14.78 -39.25 13.57
CA THR A 92 14.29 -40.66 13.42
C THR A 92 12.85 -40.74 12.89
N THR A 93 12.64 -41.79 12.11
CA THR A 93 11.57 -42.13 11.16
C THR A 93 10.27 -42.62 11.80
N SER A 94 9.11 -42.30 11.20
CA SER A 94 8.03 -43.28 11.01
C SER A 94 7.11 -42.88 9.85
N LEU A 95 6.88 -43.82 8.94
CA LEU A 95 5.93 -43.72 7.83
C LEU A 95 4.54 -44.16 8.33
N ALA A 96 3.51 -43.37 8.03
CA ALA A 96 2.20 -43.88 7.65
C ALA A 96 1.47 -42.84 6.77
N PRO A 97 0.75 -43.26 5.72
CA PRO A 97 0.22 -42.38 4.68
C PRO A 97 -1.17 -41.88 5.04
N ILE A 98 -1.42 -40.57 4.93
CA ILE A 98 -2.76 -40.02 5.02
C ILE A 98 -2.92 -38.95 3.94
N GLU A 99 -3.38 -39.43 2.79
CA GLU A 99 -4.45 -38.85 1.97
C GLU A 99 -4.48 -37.31 1.88
N ASP A 100 -3.97 -36.81 0.76
CA ASP A 100 -4.55 -35.76 -0.07
C ASP A 100 -5.44 -34.73 0.67
N SER A 101 -4.83 -33.99 1.59
CA SER A 101 -5.45 -32.83 2.21
C SER A 101 -4.86 -31.62 1.51
N THR A 102 -5.38 -31.40 0.31
CA THR A 102 -5.27 -30.20 -0.52
C THR A 102 -4.57 -29.02 0.18
N ASP A 103 -3.48 -28.61 -0.46
CA ASP A 103 -2.78 -27.33 -0.35
C ASP A 103 -3.69 -26.13 -0.77
N LEU A 104 -4.99 -26.20 -0.46
CA LEU A 104 -6.03 -25.24 -0.84
C LEU A 104 -6.15 -24.06 0.13
N ALA A 105 -5.49 -24.12 1.28
CA ALA A 105 -5.55 -23.05 2.29
C ALA A 105 -4.54 -21.91 2.04
N LEU A 106 -3.79 -21.93 0.94
CA LEU A 106 -2.78 -20.92 0.60
C LEU A 106 -3.20 -19.88 -0.46
N LEU A 107 -4.30 -20.03 -1.22
CA LEU A 107 -4.39 -19.33 -2.52
C LEU A 107 -5.71 -18.65 -2.93
N GLU A 108 -6.67 -18.38 -2.05
CA GLU A 108 -7.70 -17.37 -2.34
C GLU A 108 -7.54 -16.12 -1.48
N ARG A 109 -6.34 -15.51 -1.54
CA ARG A 109 -6.21 -14.10 -1.17
C ARG A 109 -6.94 -13.28 -2.24
N GLY A 110 -8.01 -12.61 -1.82
CA GLY A 110 -8.86 -11.82 -2.68
C GLY A 110 -9.77 -10.94 -1.85
N CYS A 111 -10.64 -10.19 -2.50
CA CYS A 111 -11.55 -9.23 -1.89
C CYS A 111 -12.97 -9.62 -2.24
N GLU A 112 -13.84 -9.69 -1.24
CA GLU A 112 -15.28 -9.90 -1.45
C GLU A 112 -16.00 -8.57 -1.25
N MET A 113 -16.64 -8.04 -2.29
CA MET A 113 -17.32 -6.74 -2.26
C MET A 113 -18.65 -6.83 -3.01
N ASN A 114 -19.74 -6.37 -2.38
CA ASN A 114 -21.09 -6.41 -2.98
C ASN A 114 -21.49 -7.81 -3.50
N GLY A 115 -21.04 -8.88 -2.83
CA GLY A 115 -21.29 -10.28 -3.23
C GLY A 115 -20.48 -10.75 -4.43
N LYS A 116 -19.48 -9.99 -4.88
CA LYS A 116 -18.56 -10.31 -5.98
C LYS A 116 -17.15 -10.52 -5.44
N TYR A 117 -16.49 -11.57 -5.91
CA TYR A 117 -15.10 -11.87 -5.58
C TYR A 117 -14.14 -11.26 -6.60
N PHE A 118 -13.04 -10.70 -6.11
CA PHE A 118 -11.92 -10.16 -6.88
C PHE A 118 -10.63 -10.84 -6.43
N SER A 119 -9.85 -11.41 -7.35
CA SER A 119 -8.55 -12.01 -7.03
C SER A 119 -7.54 -10.95 -6.58
N ASP A 120 -6.51 -11.34 -5.83
CA ASP A 120 -5.38 -10.45 -5.49
C ASP A 120 -4.81 -9.77 -6.75
N GLY A 121 -4.61 -8.46 -6.69
CA GLY A 121 -4.16 -7.62 -7.80
C GLY A 121 -5.24 -7.20 -8.80
N ALA A 122 -6.46 -7.75 -8.74
CA ALA A 122 -7.54 -7.39 -9.67
C ALA A 122 -8.03 -5.96 -9.42
N GLN A 123 -8.33 -5.23 -10.50
CA GLN A 123 -9.06 -3.97 -10.40
C GLN A 123 -10.48 -4.25 -9.90
N VAL A 124 -10.94 -3.43 -8.96
CA VAL A 124 -12.28 -3.54 -8.40
C VAL A 124 -13.22 -2.49 -8.98
N ASP A 125 -14.52 -2.67 -8.78
CA ASP A 125 -15.52 -1.70 -9.23
C ASP A 125 -15.32 -0.37 -8.47
N GLY A 126 -15.17 0.73 -9.19
CA GLY A 126 -14.93 2.07 -8.65
C GLY A 126 -16.20 2.81 -8.24
N ASP A 127 -16.04 3.91 -7.50
CA ASP A 127 -17.15 4.80 -7.12
C ASP A 127 -17.47 5.77 -8.27
N PRO A 128 -18.71 5.76 -8.83
CA PRO A 128 -19.10 6.67 -9.92
C PRO A 128 -18.99 8.16 -9.56
N SER A 129 -19.01 8.51 -8.28
CA SER A 129 -18.82 9.89 -7.80
C SER A 129 -17.34 10.31 -7.80
N LYS A 130 -16.41 9.34 -7.87
CA LYS A 130 -14.96 9.53 -7.85
C LYS A 130 -14.32 8.86 -9.07
N PRO A 131 -14.59 9.35 -10.31
CA PRO A 131 -14.19 8.65 -11.54
C PRO A 131 -12.67 8.49 -11.70
N CYS A 132 -11.86 9.29 -11.00
CA CYS A 132 -10.41 9.18 -10.99
C CYS A 132 -9.81 8.32 -9.88
N GLU A 133 -10.63 7.79 -8.96
CA GLU A 133 -10.19 6.83 -7.96
C GLU A 133 -10.18 5.42 -8.59
N LEU A 134 -8.98 4.88 -8.76
CA LEU A 134 -8.77 3.54 -9.29
C LEU A 134 -8.35 2.61 -8.16
N CYS A 135 -9.17 1.61 -7.86
CA CYS A 135 -8.95 0.69 -6.75
C CYS A 135 -8.60 -0.71 -7.22
N TYR A 136 -7.73 -1.37 -6.46
CA TYR A 136 -7.29 -2.75 -6.67
C TYR A 136 -7.47 -3.57 -5.41
N CYS A 137 -7.78 -4.85 -5.57
CA CYS A 137 -7.76 -5.79 -4.47
C CYS A 137 -6.30 -6.10 -4.09
N ILE A 138 -5.91 -5.84 -2.86
CA ILE A 138 -4.58 -6.13 -2.33
C ILE A 138 -4.76 -6.77 -0.94
N ARG A 139 -4.50 -8.08 -0.87
CA ARG A 139 -4.48 -8.90 0.35
C ARG A 139 -5.73 -8.70 1.22
N ASN A 140 -6.91 -8.92 0.62
CA ASN A 140 -8.22 -8.76 1.27
C ASN A 140 -8.53 -7.33 1.74
N ARG A 141 -7.93 -6.33 1.10
CA ARG A 141 -8.21 -4.90 1.26
C ARG A 141 -8.23 -4.23 -0.11
N THR A 142 -8.80 -3.04 -0.20
CA THR A 142 -8.68 -2.23 -1.42
C THR A 142 -7.52 -1.25 -1.30
N ALA A 143 -6.66 -1.17 -2.31
CA ALA A 143 -5.67 -0.09 -2.44
C ALA A 143 -6.08 0.78 -3.61
N CYS A 144 -6.25 2.09 -3.37
CA CYS A 144 -6.73 3.02 -4.39
C CYS A 144 -5.64 4.04 -4.74
N VAL A 145 -5.56 4.38 -6.01
CA VAL A 145 -4.69 5.43 -6.55
C VAL A 145 -5.57 6.45 -7.27
N MET A 146 -5.23 7.73 -7.16
CA MET A 146 -5.87 8.76 -7.97
C MET A 146 -5.09 8.98 -9.25
N GLN A 147 -5.77 8.87 -10.39
CA GLN A 147 -5.18 9.17 -11.68
C GLN A 147 -5.15 10.69 -11.89
N GLU A 148 -4.00 11.21 -12.34
CA GLU A 148 -3.85 12.59 -12.77
C GLU A 148 -4.04 12.69 -14.29
N CYS A 149 -5.05 13.44 -14.72
CA CYS A 149 -5.41 13.59 -16.14
C CYS A 149 -4.97 14.93 -16.75
N ILE A 150 -4.40 15.84 -15.95
CA ILE A 150 -4.12 17.20 -16.40
C ILE A 150 -2.87 17.21 -17.26
N LEU A 151 -3.06 17.40 -18.57
CA LEU A 151 -1.97 17.73 -19.47
C LEU A 151 -1.70 19.24 -19.40
N HIS A 152 -0.51 19.61 -18.95
CA HIS A 152 -0.09 21.01 -18.89
C HIS A 152 0.42 21.45 -20.26
N VAL A 153 -0.28 22.39 -20.88
CA VAL A 153 0.11 23.03 -22.16
C VAL A 153 0.02 24.53 -21.97
N GLU A 154 1.05 25.28 -22.39
CA GLU A 154 1.04 26.74 -22.29
C GLU A 154 -0.16 27.34 -23.04
N GLY A 155 -0.92 28.20 -22.36
CA GLY A 155 -2.11 28.85 -22.93
C GLY A 155 -3.36 27.97 -23.02
N CYS A 156 -3.34 26.76 -22.45
CA CYS A 156 -4.52 25.89 -22.38
C CYS A 156 -4.94 25.64 -20.92
N GLU A 157 -6.25 25.58 -20.68
CA GLU A 157 -6.83 25.14 -19.41
C GLU A 157 -7.63 23.85 -19.61
N PRO A 158 -7.57 22.90 -18.66
CA PRO A 158 -8.30 21.64 -18.76
C PRO A 158 -9.82 21.86 -18.65
N ILE A 159 -10.58 21.11 -19.44
CA ILE A 159 -12.04 21.07 -19.37
C ILE A 159 -12.46 19.70 -18.83
N PHE A 160 -13.17 19.69 -17.70
CA PHE A 160 -13.62 18.46 -17.04
C PHE A 160 -15.07 18.15 -17.40
N GLN A 161 -15.35 16.89 -17.73
CA GLN A 161 -16.71 16.39 -17.92
C GLN A 161 -17.19 15.64 -16.68
N PRO A 162 -18.43 15.89 -16.20
CA PRO A 162 -18.98 15.17 -15.06
C PRO A 162 -18.98 13.65 -15.26
N GLY A 163 -18.48 12.90 -14.27
CA GLY A 163 -18.45 11.43 -14.29
C GLY A 163 -17.35 10.81 -15.15
N VAL A 164 -16.47 11.62 -15.77
CA VAL A 164 -15.33 11.17 -16.57
C VAL A 164 -14.04 11.57 -15.86
N CYS A 165 -13.04 10.69 -15.85
CA CYS A 165 -11.75 11.01 -15.25
C CYS A 165 -10.85 11.82 -16.19
N CYS A 166 -10.53 11.22 -17.33
CA CYS A 166 -10.06 11.85 -18.56
C CYS A 166 -10.89 11.27 -19.71
#